data_AF-A0A645FD98-F1
#
_entry.id   AF-A0A645FD98-F1
#
_cell.length_a   1.000
_cell.length_b   1.000
_cell.length_c   1.000
_cell.angle_alpha   90.00
_cell.angle_beta   90.00
_cell.angle_gamma   90.00
#
_symmetry.space_group_name_H-M   'P 1'
#
loop_
_entity.id
_entity.type
_entity.pdbx_description
1 polymer ?
#
loop_
_entity_poly.entity_id
_entity_poly.type
_entity_poly.pdbx_seq_one_letter_code
_entity_poly.pdbx_strand_id
1 'polypeptide(L)'
;MNVEFSDCVHKYIQLGTVMTDPEFRNRGLIRQLMEVIFHDYKTADGFFLFANDQVKSFYPLFNFQSQTEYRYALIPKPVKNAVVQLTMNGDQNGKRFLELKQRMHSLAAVEFDNDELMMFYLISINQHDVYYIAVYDALLIARLSAGVLNVYAIYSSQDVSPAQICECWMVQYDYALFHFNPRDKHAMIKKPFAEENTTLFVKGHKLISDLNRIEVIPLLAHA
;
A
#
# COMPACT_ATOMS: atom_id res chain seq x y z
N MET A 1 8.08 -7.50 -6.22
CA MET A 1 7.06 -6.53 -6.64
C MET A 1 7.71 -5.53 -7.59
N ASN A 2 7.16 -5.37 -8.78
CA ASN A 2 7.56 -4.27 -9.65
C ASN A 2 6.91 -2.98 -9.13
N VAL A 3 7.67 -1.89 -9.12
CA VAL A 3 7.18 -0.58 -8.72
C VAL A 3 7.38 0.35 -9.90
N GLU A 4 6.25 0.82 -10.44
CA GLU A 4 6.19 1.58 -11.67
C GLU A 4 6.16 3.07 -11.36
N PHE A 5 7.16 3.76 -11.88
CA PHE A 5 7.27 5.19 -11.92
C PHE A 5 6.95 5.68 -13.34
N SER A 6 6.65 6.97 -13.50
CA SER A 6 6.33 7.58 -14.80
C SER A 6 7.39 7.33 -15.90
N ASP A 7 8.63 7.08 -15.50
CA ASP A 7 9.82 7.04 -16.36
C ASP A 7 10.58 5.71 -16.29
N CYS A 8 10.29 4.84 -15.32
CA CYS A 8 11.06 3.62 -15.07
C CYS A 8 10.29 2.61 -14.22
N VAL A 9 10.76 1.36 -14.22
CA VAL A 9 10.26 0.29 -13.35
C VAL A 9 11.42 -0.23 -12.51
N HIS A 10 11.22 -0.34 -11.20
CA HIS A 10 12.20 -0.93 -10.28
C HIS A 10 11.62 -2.18 -9.60
N LYS A 11 12.48 -3.16 -9.37
CA LYS A 11 12.10 -4.43 -8.73
C LYS A 11 12.54 -4.41 -7.26
N TYR A 12 11.58 -4.32 -6.35
CA TYR A 12 11.84 -4.46 -4.92
C TYR A 12 11.28 -5.77 -4.36
N ILE A 13 11.95 -6.27 -3.33
CA ILE A 13 11.57 -7.50 -2.62
C ILE A 13 11.10 -7.15 -1.22
N GLN A 14 9.86 -7.50 -0.90
CA GLN A 14 9.40 -7.49 0.48
C GLN A 14 9.84 -8.79 1.17
N LEU A 15 10.47 -8.69 2.34
CA LEU A 15 10.68 -9.82 3.21
C LEU A 15 9.56 -9.85 4.26
N GLY A 16 8.72 -10.87 4.17
CA GLY A 16 7.67 -11.16 5.15
C GLY A 16 7.94 -12.44 5.92
N THR A 17 7.28 -12.64 7.06
CA THR A 17 7.28 -13.90 7.82
C THR A 17 8.66 -14.44 8.23
N VAL A 18 9.67 -13.58 8.31
CA VAL A 18 11.04 -13.97 8.72
C VAL A 18 10.99 -14.46 10.17
N MET A 19 11.25 -15.74 10.38
CA MET A 19 11.20 -16.35 11.70
C MET A 19 12.29 -17.41 11.89
N THR A 20 12.67 -17.63 13.15
CA THR A 20 13.52 -18.75 13.55
C THR A 20 12.91 -19.36 14.80
N ASP A 21 12.73 -20.68 14.77
CA ASP A 21 12.26 -21.45 15.91
C ASP A 21 13.07 -21.11 17.17
N PRO A 22 12.43 -20.84 18.34
CA PRO A 22 13.13 -20.47 19.57
C PRO A 22 14.31 -21.39 19.94
N GLU A 23 14.19 -22.70 19.75
CA GLU A 23 15.24 -23.67 20.10
C GLU A 23 16.47 -23.54 19.19
N PHE A 24 16.31 -22.94 18.01
CA PHE A 24 17.33 -22.80 16.97
C PHE A 24 17.88 -21.38 16.82
N ARG A 25 17.44 -20.43 17.66
CA ARG A 25 17.94 -19.04 17.67
C ARG A 25 19.41 -18.98 18.09
N ASN A 26 20.09 -17.88 17.71
CA ASN A 26 21.49 -17.60 18.05
C ASN A 26 22.52 -18.62 17.52
N ARG A 27 22.14 -19.45 16.54
CA ARG A 27 23.04 -20.43 15.87
C ARG A 27 23.57 -19.97 14.51
N GLY A 28 23.32 -18.70 14.13
CA GLY A 28 23.71 -18.15 12.82
C GLY A 28 22.78 -18.53 11.66
N LEU A 29 21.72 -19.32 11.88
CA LEU A 29 20.81 -19.77 10.81
C LEU A 29 20.15 -18.62 10.05
N ILE A 30 19.68 -17.59 10.78
CA ILE A 30 19.08 -16.42 10.14
C ILE A 30 20.09 -15.64 9.30
N ARG A 31 21.38 -15.65 9.67
CA ARG A 31 22.43 -15.04 8.85
C ARG A 31 22.57 -15.79 7.53
N GLN A 32 22.63 -17.12 7.59
CA GLN A 32 22.70 -17.97 6.39
C GLN A 32 21.48 -17.77 5.50
N LEU A 33 20.28 -17.71 6.08
CA LEU A 33 19.04 -17.45 5.33
C LEU A 33 19.09 -16.11 4.60
N MET A 34 19.48 -15.03 5.29
CA MET A 34 19.56 -13.70 4.68
C MET A 34 20.64 -13.64 3.57
N GLU A 35 21.77 -14.32 3.76
CA GLU A 35 22.82 -14.42 2.73
C GLU A 35 22.32 -15.11 1.46
N VAL A 36 21.58 -16.21 1.60
CA VAL A 36 20.95 -16.92 0.46
C VAL A 36 19.92 -16.02 -0.22
N ILE A 37 19.04 -15.36 0.54
CA ILE A 37 18.05 -14.42 -0.01
C ILE A 37 18.73 -13.32 -0.83
N PHE A 38 19.77 -12.68 -0.30
CA PHE A 38 20.46 -11.63 -1.04
C PHE A 38 21.20 -12.14 -2.28
N HIS A 39 21.68 -13.38 -2.26
CA HIS A 39 22.30 -14.00 -3.42
C HIS A 39 21.29 -14.28 -4.52
N ASP A 40 20.17 -14.92 -4.17
CA ASP A 40 19.13 -15.34 -5.12
C ASP A 40 18.44 -14.12 -5.76
N TYR A 41 18.28 -13.04 -4.99
CA TYR A 41 17.62 -11.81 -5.43
C TYR A 41 18.60 -10.65 -5.68
N LYS A 42 19.87 -10.94 -6.01
CA LYS A 42 20.90 -9.92 -6.24
C LYS A 42 20.61 -8.92 -7.37
N THR A 43 19.68 -9.24 -8.27
CA THR A 43 19.26 -8.34 -9.36
C THR A 43 18.12 -7.40 -8.96
N ALA A 44 17.64 -7.45 -7.73
CA ALA A 44 16.64 -6.52 -7.22
C ALA A 44 17.27 -5.16 -6.90
N ASP A 45 16.50 -4.10 -7.06
CA ASP A 45 16.90 -2.72 -6.77
C ASP A 45 16.88 -2.40 -5.27
N GLY A 46 16.28 -3.27 -4.46
CA GLY A 46 16.25 -3.12 -3.02
C GLY A 46 15.34 -4.14 -2.34
N PHE A 47 15.45 -4.15 -1.02
CA PHE A 47 14.68 -4.99 -0.12
C PHE A 47 14.00 -4.11 0.92
N PHE A 48 12.80 -4.48 1.34
CA PHE A 48 12.14 -3.86 2.47
C PHE A 48 11.39 -4.88 3.32
N LEU A 49 11.09 -4.50 4.55
CA LEU A 49 10.30 -5.29 5.48
C LEU A 49 9.67 -4.41 6.54
N PHE A 50 8.62 -4.94 7.15
CA PHE A 50 7.98 -4.36 8.32
C PHE A 50 8.37 -5.20 9.53
N ALA A 51 9.11 -4.59 10.46
CA ALA A 51 9.58 -5.24 11.67
C ALA A 51 8.74 -4.79 12.86
N ASN A 52 8.50 -5.73 13.79
CA ASN A 52 7.95 -5.37 15.09
C ASN A 52 8.99 -4.69 15.99
N ASP A 53 8.53 -4.01 17.02
CA ASP A 53 9.36 -3.18 17.89
C ASP A 53 10.40 -4.01 18.67
N GLN A 54 10.13 -5.30 18.89
CA GLN A 54 11.02 -6.20 19.62
C GLN A 54 12.32 -6.50 18.87
N VAL A 55 12.34 -6.33 17.54
CA VAL A 55 13.50 -6.67 16.69
C VAL A 55 14.07 -5.47 15.94
N LYS A 56 13.80 -4.23 16.37
CA LYS A 56 14.31 -3.00 15.74
C LYS A 56 15.84 -2.96 15.63
N SER A 57 16.56 -3.50 16.60
CA SER A 57 18.02 -3.55 16.59
C SER A 57 18.59 -4.70 15.74
N PHE A 58 17.75 -5.62 15.28
CA PHE A 58 18.17 -6.81 14.55
C PHE A 58 18.48 -6.54 13.07
N TYR A 59 17.57 -5.88 12.35
CA TYR A 59 17.73 -5.64 10.91
C TYR A 59 18.87 -4.70 10.51
N PRO A 60 19.29 -3.72 11.35
CA PRO A 60 20.55 -2.99 11.12
C PRO A 60 21.78 -3.89 10.96
N LEU A 61 21.81 -5.09 11.58
CA LEU A 61 22.90 -6.06 11.41
C LEU A 61 23.02 -6.62 9.99
N PHE A 62 21.97 -6.46 9.16
CA PHE A 62 21.93 -6.84 7.74
C PHE A 62 22.01 -5.63 6.80
N ASN A 63 22.43 -4.47 7.33
CA ASN A 63 22.50 -3.18 6.65
C ASN A 63 21.14 -2.67 6.15
N PHE A 64 20.06 -2.98 6.86
CA PHE A 64 18.80 -2.27 6.68
C PHE A 64 18.81 -0.97 7.48
N GLN A 65 18.08 0.02 6.98
CA GLN A 65 17.88 1.32 7.62
C GLN A 65 16.38 1.52 7.87
N SER A 66 16.02 1.95 9.08
CA SER A 66 14.65 2.32 9.40
C SER A 66 14.25 3.59 8.63
N GLN A 67 13.02 3.65 8.14
CA GLN A 67 12.50 4.79 7.39
C GLN A 67 11.14 5.23 7.92
N THR A 68 10.87 6.53 7.81
CA THR A 68 9.57 7.11 8.15
C THR A 68 8.69 7.13 6.91
N GLU A 69 7.49 6.57 7.03
CA GLU A 69 6.46 6.71 6.01
C GLU A 69 5.67 8.01 6.21
N TYR A 70 5.08 8.50 5.13
CA TYR A 70 4.25 9.70 5.15
C TYR A 70 2.91 9.42 4.49
N ARG A 71 1.84 9.85 5.15
CA ARG A 71 0.47 9.75 4.62
C ARG A 71 -0.12 11.13 4.38
N TYR A 72 -1.16 11.15 3.56
CA TYR A 72 -1.88 12.35 3.18
C TYR A 72 -3.27 12.33 3.81
N ALA A 73 -3.68 13.45 4.39
CA ALA A 73 -5.02 13.63 4.95
C ALA A 73 -5.76 14.74 4.21
N LEU A 74 -7.05 14.55 3.97
CA LEU A 74 -7.93 15.53 3.31
C LEU A 74 -9.20 15.73 4.13
N ILE A 75 -9.58 16.97 4.40
CA ILE A 75 -10.91 17.29 4.92
C ILE A 75 -11.83 17.48 3.69
N PRO A 76 -12.78 16.56 3.44
CA PRO A 76 -13.61 16.63 2.25
C PRO A 76 -14.66 17.74 2.34
N LYS A 77 -15.21 18.12 1.19
CA LYS A 77 -16.48 18.85 1.10
C LYS A 77 -17.52 17.91 0.48
N PRO A 78 -18.26 17.14 1.28
CA PRO A 78 -19.07 16.04 0.76
C PRO A 78 -20.12 16.55 -0.23
N VAL A 79 -20.18 15.89 -1.39
CA VAL A 79 -21.19 16.08 -2.42
C VAL A 79 -21.92 14.75 -2.57
N LYS A 80 -23.24 14.76 -2.37
CA LYS A 80 -24.04 13.53 -2.47
C LYS A 80 -24.01 13.00 -3.90
N ASN A 81 -23.27 11.92 -4.11
CA ASN A 81 -23.24 11.15 -5.34
C ASN A 81 -23.61 9.69 -5.07
N ALA A 82 -24.06 9.00 -6.12
CA ALA A 82 -24.35 7.57 -6.03
C ALA A 82 -23.04 6.76 -5.98
N VAL A 83 -22.83 6.05 -4.89
CA VAL A 83 -21.71 5.12 -4.69
C VAL A 83 -22.30 3.72 -4.49
N VAL A 84 -21.81 2.74 -5.25
CA VAL A 84 -22.28 1.36 -5.17
C VAL A 84 -21.21 0.50 -4.54
N GLN A 85 -21.51 -0.13 -3.41
CA GLN A 85 -20.61 -1.11 -2.80
C GLN A 85 -20.57 -2.38 -3.66
N LEU A 86 -19.36 -2.87 -3.93
CA LEU A 86 -19.11 -4.13 -4.61
C LEU A 86 -18.69 -5.17 -3.56
N THR A 87 -19.44 -6.26 -3.42
CA THR A 87 -19.04 -7.36 -2.54
C THR A 87 -18.03 -8.24 -3.26
N MET A 88 -16.89 -8.48 -2.63
CA MET A 88 -15.79 -9.27 -3.21
C MET A 88 -15.88 -10.78 -2.92
N ASN A 89 -16.97 -11.24 -2.30
CA ASN A 89 -17.21 -12.66 -2.05
C ASN A 89 -17.48 -13.41 -3.37
N GLY A 90 -16.80 -14.53 -3.59
CA GLY A 90 -16.97 -15.41 -4.76
C GLY A 90 -16.11 -15.04 -5.97
N ASP A 91 -15.60 -16.07 -6.66
CA ASP A 91 -14.62 -15.95 -7.75
C ASP A 91 -15.02 -15.00 -8.88
N GLN A 92 -16.32 -14.89 -9.18
CA GLN A 92 -16.81 -14.03 -10.27
C GLN A 92 -16.65 -12.54 -9.96
N ASN A 93 -16.83 -12.14 -8.69
CA ASN A 93 -16.72 -10.74 -8.30
C ASN A 93 -15.26 -10.27 -8.31
N GLY A 94 -14.34 -11.13 -7.87
CA GLY A 94 -12.91 -10.85 -7.97
C GLY A 94 -12.42 -10.68 -9.40
N LYS A 95 -12.86 -11.56 -10.32
CA LYS A 95 -12.56 -11.42 -11.76
C LYS A 95 -13.10 -10.11 -12.33
N ARG A 96 -14.35 -9.77 -12.03
CA ARG A 96 -14.97 -8.52 -12.48
C ARG A 96 -14.22 -7.29 -11.97
N PHE A 97 -13.76 -7.29 -10.72
CA PHE A 97 -12.94 -6.22 -10.18
C PHE A 97 -11.63 -6.05 -10.98
N LEU A 98 -10.91 -7.14 -11.25
CA LEU A 98 -9.67 -7.09 -12.03
C LEU A 98 -9.92 -6.61 -13.47
N GLU A 99 -10.98 -7.07 -14.12
CA GLU A 99 -11.37 -6.62 -15.47
C GLU A 99 -11.69 -5.11 -15.51
N LEU A 100 -12.32 -4.58 -14.47
CA LEU A 100 -12.56 -3.14 -14.33
C LEU A 100 -11.24 -2.39 -14.09
N LYS A 101 -10.44 -2.83 -13.11
CA LYS A 101 -9.15 -2.22 -12.75
C LYS A 101 -8.21 -2.12 -13.96
N GLN A 102 -8.14 -3.16 -14.80
CA GLN A 102 -7.27 -3.20 -15.99
C GLN A 102 -7.60 -2.13 -17.05
N ARG A 103 -8.81 -1.55 -17.01
CA ARG A 103 -9.24 -0.48 -17.93
C ARG A 103 -9.08 0.92 -17.33
N MET A 104 -8.60 1.00 -16.09
CA MET A 104 -8.49 2.22 -15.31
C MET A 104 -7.03 2.52 -15.00
N HIS A 105 -6.76 3.76 -14.63
CA HIS A 105 -5.45 4.19 -14.15
C HIS A 105 -5.48 4.40 -12.64
N SER A 106 -4.39 4.03 -11.97
CA SER A 106 -4.19 4.35 -10.56
C SER A 106 -4.08 5.87 -10.36
N LEU A 107 -4.75 6.38 -9.34
CA LEU A 107 -4.57 7.76 -8.87
C LEU A 107 -3.38 7.89 -7.90
N ALA A 108 -2.60 6.83 -7.70
CA ALA A 108 -1.34 6.90 -6.98
C ALA A 108 -0.25 7.57 -7.83
N ALA A 109 0.72 8.19 -7.16
CA ALA A 109 1.92 8.76 -7.77
C ALA A 109 2.89 7.68 -8.26
N VAL A 110 2.85 6.50 -7.62
CA VAL A 110 3.68 5.32 -7.91
C VAL A 110 2.78 4.09 -7.79
N GLU A 111 2.85 3.18 -8.75
CA GLU A 111 2.05 1.95 -8.77
C GLU A 111 2.90 0.75 -8.34
N PHE A 112 2.28 -0.15 -7.58
CA PHE A 112 2.89 -1.38 -7.12
C PHE A 112 2.20 -2.53 -7.84
N ASP A 113 2.97 -3.42 -8.44
CA ASP A 113 2.49 -4.65 -9.06
C ASP A 113 2.16 -5.67 -7.96
N ASN A 114 0.99 -5.51 -7.35
CA ASN A 114 0.55 -6.22 -6.15
C ASN A 114 -0.85 -6.83 -6.25
N ASP A 115 -1.37 -7.06 -7.46
CA ASP A 115 -2.75 -7.49 -7.67
C ASP A 115 -3.09 -8.79 -6.92
N GLU A 116 -2.18 -9.76 -6.87
CA GLU A 116 -2.40 -11.00 -6.12
C GLU A 116 -2.62 -10.75 -4.62
N LEU A 117 -1.77 -9.91 -4.02
CA LEU A 117 -1.81 -9.58 -2.60
C LEU A 117 -3.00 -8.67 -2.26
N MET A 118 -3.28 -7.70 -3.13
CA MET A 118 -4.49 -6.90 -3.06
C MET A 118 -5.74 -7.80 -3.08
N MET A 119 -5.82 -8.73 -4.03
CA MET A 119 -6.94 -9.64 -4.14
C MET A 119 -7.06 -10.55 -2.93
N PHE A 120 -5.95 -11.02 -2.34
CA PHE A 120 -5.97 -11.75 -1.08
C PHE A 120 -6.70 -10.98 0.03
N TYR A 121 -6.42 -9.68 0.20
CA TYR A 121 -7.13 -8.84 1.16
C TYR A 121 -8.61 -8.65 0.80
N LEU A 122 -8.87 -8.30 -0.46
CA LEU A 122 -10.21 -7.96 -0.91
C LEU A 122 -11.18 -9.15 -0.84
N ILE A 123 -10.73 -10.39 -1.11
CA ILE A 123 -11.60 -11.57 -1.00
C ILE A 123 -11.66 -12.15 0.41
N SER A 124 -10.79 -11.74 1.33
CA SER A 124 -10.74 -12.26 2.71
C SER A 124 -11.36 -11.29 3.72
N ILE A 125 -10.59 -10.32 4.20
CA ILE A 125 -10.95 -9.45 5.33
C ILE A 125 -11.48 -8.08 4.91
N ASN A 126 -11.36 -7.71 3.63
CA ASN A 126 -11.81 -6.42 3.07
C ASN A 126 -12.96 -6.57 2.05
N GLN A 127 -13.77 -7.63 2.17
CA GLN A 127 -14.82 -7.98 1.19
C GLN A 127 -15.89 -6.92 0.95
N HIS A 128 -16.02 -5.97 1.87
CA HIS A 128 -17.03 -4.92 1.85
C HIS A 128 -16.41 -3.53 1.69
N ASP A 129 -15.11 -3.41 1.43
CA ASP A 129 -14.44 -2.12 1.34
C ASP A 129 -14.25 -1.63 -0.11
N VAL A 130 -14.89 -2.29 -1.08
CA VAL A 130 -14.78 -1.95 -2.50
C VAL A 130 -16.04 -1.25 -2.95
N TYR A 131 -15.87 -0.14 -3.67
CA TYR A 131 -16.95 0.71 -4.13
C TYR A 131 -16.71 1.14 -5.58
N TYR A 132 -17.80 1.31 -6.32
CA TYR A 132 -17.81 1.86 -7.67
C TYR A 132 -18.58 3.18 -7.70
N ILE A 133 -17.98 4.19 -8.33
CA ILE A 133 -18.51 5.55 -8.44
C ILE A 133 -18.76 5.84 -9.91
N ALA A 134 -20.03 5.72 -10.33
CA ALA A 134 -20.40 5.74 -11.75
C ALA A 134 -20.09 7.06 -12.46
N VAL A 135 -20.25 8.20 -11.78
CA VAL A 135 -20.01 9.52 -12.38
C VAL A 135 -18.56 9.71 -12.84
N TYR A 136 -17.62 9.06 -12.15
CA TYR A 136 -16.19 9.15 -12.44
C TYR A 136 -15.62 7.84 -13.01
N ASP A 137 -16.47 6.84 -13.30
CA ASP A 137 -16.04 5.49 -13.69
C ASP A 137 -14.83 5.02 -12.86
N ALA A 138 -15.03 4.99 -11.54
CA ALA A 138 -13.94 4.83 -10.58
C ALA A 138 -14.19 3.68 -9.61
N LEU A 139 -13.13 2.94 -9.30
CA LEU A 139 -13.05 2.02 -8.18
C LEU A 139 -12.40 2.72 -6.99
N LEU A 140 -13.06 2.64 -5.84
CA LEU A 140 -12.57 3.13 -4.56
C LEU A 140 -12.47 1.93 -3.60
N ILE A 141 -11.27 1.69 -3.07
CA ILE A 141 -11.08 0.76 -1.96
C ILE A 141 -10.92 1.59 -0.69
N ALA A 142 -11.91 1.58 0.20
CA ALA A 142 -11.89 2.40 1.39
C ALA A 142 -12.72 1.81 2.54
N ARG A 143 -12.36 2.18 3.77
CA ARG A 143 -13.10 1.80 4.98
C ARG A 143 -13.30 3.00 5.89
N LEU A 144 -14.55 3.25 6.28
CA LEU A 144 -14.88 4.23 7.31
C LEU A 144 -14.72 3.59 8.69
N SER A 145 -13.85 4.16 9.54
CA SER A 145 -13.67 3.73 10.93
C SER A 145 -13.40 4.92 11.83
N ALA A 146 -14.13 5.04 12.95
CA ALA A 146 -13.94 6.09 13.95
C ALA A 146 -13.84 7.53 13.37
N GLY A 147 -14.73 7.87 12.42
CA GLY A 147 -14.75 9.19 11.80
C GLY A 147 -13.72 9.40 10.68
N VAL A 148 -12.87 8.41 10.38
CA VAL A 148 -11.84 8.49 9.33
C VAL A 148 -12.19 7.60 8.16
N LEU A 149 -12.19 8.17 6.94
CA LEU A 149 -12.27 7.39 5.71
C LEU A 149 -10.86 6.95 5.31
N ASN A 150 -10.50 5.70 5.61
CA ASN A 150 -9.22 5.12 5.21
C ASN A 150 -9.30 4.71 3.74
N VAL A 151 -8.53 5.39 2.89
CA VAL A 151 -8.52 5.16 1.44
C VAL A 151 -7.29 4.34 1.08
N TYR A 152 -7.50 3.11 0.62
CA TYR A 152 -6.44 2.15 0.35
C TYR A 152 -5.95 2.18 -1.09
N ALA A 153 -6.85 2.40 -2.06
CA ALA A 153 -6.52 2.64 -3.46
C ALA A 153 -7.69 3.31 -4.19
N ILE A 154 -7.36 4.01 -5.28
CA ILE A 154 -8.34 4.57 -6.19
C ILE A 154 -7.88 4.34 -7.63
N TYR A 155 -8.80 3.86 -8.47
CA TYR A 155 -8.60 3.70 -9.91
C TYR A 155 -9.73 4.40 -10.66
N SER A 156 -9.44 5.06 -11.78
CA SER A 156 -10.45 5.65 -12.64
C SER A 156 -10.01 5.66 -14.10
N SER A 157 -10.96 5.58 -15.02
CA SER A 157 -10.72 5.79 -16.45
C SER A 157 -10.76 7.27 -16.86
N GLN A 158 -11.17 8.17 -15.94
CA GLN A 158 -11.32 9.60 -16.16
C GLN A 158 -10.21 10.41 -15.48
N ASP A 159 -10.00 11.64 -15.94
CA ASP A 159 -9.13 12.60 -15.26
C ASP A 159 -9.87 13.20 -14.06
N VAL A 160 -9.65 12.60 -12.89
CA VAL A 160 -10.34 12.96 -11.64
C VAL A 160 -9.34 12.97 -10.48
N SER A 161 -9.50 13.93 -9.56
CA SER A 161 -8.67 14.01 -8.37
C SER A 161 -9.12 13.01 -7.28
N PRO A 162 -8.20 12.52 -6.43
CA PRO A 162 -8.57 11.74 -5.25
C PRO A 162 -9.55 12.48 -4.33
N ALA A 163 -9.49 13.81 -4.30
CA ALA A 163 -10.40 14.64 -3.52
C ALA A 163 -11.84 14.51 -4.00
N GLN A 164 -12.09 14.64 -5.31
CA GLN A 164 -13.43 14.49 -5.90
C GLN A 164 -14.02 13.09 -5.67
N ILE A 165 -13.17 12.05 -5.68
CA ILE A 165 -13.58 10.69 -5.35
C ILE A 165 -14.03 10.58 -3.88
N CYS A 166 -13.25 11.13 -2.96
CA CYS A 166 -13.59 11.18 -1.53
C CYS A 166 -14.88 11.97 -1.26
N GLU A 167 -15.09 13.09 -1.97
CA GLU A 167 -16.31 13.91 -1.82
C GLU A 167 -17.60 13.14 -2.15
N CYS A 168 -17.53 12.09 -2.97
CA CYS A 168 -18.69 11.25 -3.30
C CYS A 168 -19.16 10.36 -2.15
N TRP A 169 -18.36 10.19 -1.10
CA TRP A 169 -18.65 9.24 -0.03
C TRP A 169 -20.01 9.54 0.65
N MET A 170 -20.77 8.48 0.93
CA MET A 170 -22.20 8.57 1.26
C MET A 170 -22.48 9.06 2.68
N VAL A 171 -21.51 8.88 3.59
CA VAL A 171 -21.65 9.14 5.03
C VAL A 171 -20.73 10.29 5.42
N GLN A 172 -21.07 11.05 6.45
CA GLN A 172 -20.18 12.07 6.98
C GLN A 172 -18.96 11.44 7.67
N TYR A 173 -17.79 12.07 7.53
CA TYR A 173 -16.54 11.71 8.19
C TYR A 173 -15.69 12.98 8.39
N ASP A 174 -14.73 12.93 9.30
CA ASP A 174 -13.93 14.07 9.71
C ASP A 174 -12.86 14.40 8.66
N TYR A 175 -12.17 13.36 8.18
CA TYR A 175 -11.16 13.47 7.13
C TYR A 175 -10.90 12.10 6.46
N ALA A 176 -10.42 12.14 5.22
CA ALA A 176 -9.91 10.98 4.50
C ALA A 176 -8.41 10.84 4.76
N LEU A 177 -7.95 9.61 5.00
CA LEU A 177 -6.56 9.26 5.15
C LEU A 177 -6.14 8.35 4.00
N PHE A 178 -5.18 8.77 3.19
CA PHE A 178 -4.67 7.98 2.08
C PHE A 178 -3.53 7.07 2.54
N HIS A 179 -3.69 5.76 2.31
CA HIS A 179 -2.70 4.73 2.60
C HIS A 179 -1.76 4.45 1.42
N PHE A 180 -1.74 5.35 0.44
CA PHE A 180 -0.84 5.39 -0.71
C PHE A 180 -0.46 6.86 -0.95
N ASN A 181 0.57 7.11 -1.76
CA ASN A 181 0.93 8.47 -2.18
C ASN A 181 0.03 8.94 -3.33
N PRO A 182 -0.88 9.91 -3.16
CA PRO A 182 -1.78 10.36 -4.23
C PRO A 182 -1.03 11.18 -5.29
N ARG A 183 -1.39 11.04 -6.56
CA ARG A 183 -0.79 11.80 -7.66
C ARG A 183 -1.11 13.29 -7.55
N ASP A 184 -2.38 13.62 -7.37
CA ASP A 184 -2.84 14.96 -7.01
C ASP A 184 -3.00 15.06 -5.49
N LYS A 185 -2.30 16.03 -4.90
CA LYS A 185 -2.22 16.29 -3.45
C LYS A 185 -2.89 17.61 -3.07
N HIS A 186 -3.66 18.23 -3.96
CA HIS A 186 -4.28 19.51 -3.69
C HIS A 186 -5.14 19.46 -2.42
N ALA A 187 -5.00 20.49 -1.57
CA ALA A 187 -5.67 20.59 -0.26
C ALA A 187 -5.39 19.43 0.74
N MET A 188 -4.40 18.57 0.47
CA MET A 188 -4.01 17.51 1.38
C MET A 188 -2.88 17.95 2.32
N ILE A 189 -2.93 17.45 3.56
CA ILE A 189 -1.89 17.66 4.57
C ILE A 189 -1.05 16.39 4.66
N LYS A 190 0.25 16.51 4.35
CA LYS A 190 1.24 15.45 4.56
C LYS A 190 1.56 15.33 6.05
N LYS A 191 1.56 14.12 6.60
CA LYS A 191 1.97 13.84 7.98
C LYS A 191 2.88 12.62 8.05
N PRO A 192 3.89 12.60 8.94
CA PRO A 192 4.59 11.37 9.23
C PRO A 192 3.60 10.35 9.78
N PHE A 193 3.74 9.11 9.33
CA PHE A 193 2.94 7.99 9.78
C PHE A 193 3.81 7.05 10.60
N ALA A 194 3.30 6.68 11.77
CA ALA A 194 3.89 5.67 12.63
C ALA A 194 2.77 4.74 13.07
N GLU A 195 2.92 3.47 12.78
CA GLU A 195 2.04 2.42 13.27
C GLU A 195 2.66 1.79 14.51
N GLU A 196 1.83 1.53 15.51
CA GLU A 196 2.31 0.88 16.73
C GLU A 196 2.90 -0.48 16.41
N ASN A 197 4.04 -0.77 17.02
CA ASN A 197 4.74 -2.05 16.87
C ASN A 197 5.09 -2.40 15.41
N THR A 198 5.24 -1.41 14.53
CA THR A 198 5.58 -1.61 13.12
C THR A 198 6.57 -0.56 12.66
N THR A 199 7.67 -0.98 12.03
CA THR A 199 8.69 -0.07 11.48
C THR A 199 9.16 -0.57 10.13
N LEU A 200 9.12 0.32 9.14
CA LEU A 200 9.66 0.07 7.80
C LEU A 200 11.19 0.07 7.86
N PHE A 201 11.78 -1.02 7.40
CA PHE A 201 13.21 -1.15 7.17
C PHE A 201 13.48 -1.34 5.68
N VAL A 202 14.46 -0.63 5.14
CA VAL A 202 14.86 -0.74 3.73
C VAL A 202 16.35 -1.00 3.57
N LYS A 203 16.72 -1.68 2.48
CA LYS A 203 18.09 -1.97 2.08
C LYS A 203 18.24 -1.79 0.58
N GLY A 204 19.29 -1.10 0.16
CA GLY A 204 19.61 -0.82 -1.24
C GLY A 204 19.51 0.67 -1.57
N HIS A 205 20.56 1.22 -2.18
CA HIS A 205 20.67 2.65 -2.47
C HIS A 205 19.53 3.16 -3.36
N LYS A 206 19.08 2.32 -4.30
CA LYS A 206 18.03 2.69 -5.24
C LYS A 206 16.68 2.86 -4.54
N LEU A 207 16.24 1.86 -3.77
CA LEU A 207 15.02 1.97 -2.96
C LEU A 207 15.07 3.17 -1.98
N ILE A 208 16.19 3.38 -1.29
CA ILE A 208 16.35 4.54 -0.39
C ILE A 208 16.15 5.87 -1.13
N SER A 209 16.70 6.01 -2.35
CA SER A 209 16.50 7.19 -3.19
C SER A 209 15.05 7.34 -3.63
N ASP A 210 14.39 6.23 -3.98
CA ASP A 210 13.03 6.22 -4.52
C ASP A 210 11.96 6.44 -3.43
N LEU A 211 12.29 6.28 -2.14
CA LEU A 211 11.39 6.56 -1.02
C LEU A 211 10.87 8.00 -0.96
N ASN A 212 11.60 8.96 -1.52
CA ASN A 212 11.12 10.34 -1.64
C ASN A 212 9.92 10.47 -2.60
N ARG A 213 9.79 9.55 -3.56
CA ARG A 213 8.67 9.47 -4.51
C ARG A 213 7.59 8.51 -4.01
N ILE A 214 7.99 7.40 -3.40
CA ILE A 214 7.08 6.41 -2.83
C ILE A 214 6.33 6.99 -1.63
N GLU A 215 7.06 7.57 -0.67
CA GLU A 215 6.61 8.17 0.60
C GLU A 215 5.87 7.23 1.58
N VAL A 216 5.08 6.30 1.08
CA VAL A 216 4.39 5.24 1.83
C VAL A 216 4.29 3.99 0.94
N ILE A 217 4.61 2.83 1.49
CA ILE A 217 4.34 1.56 0.82
C ILE A 217 2.83 1.29 0.99
N PRO A 218 2.05 1.13 -0.10
CA PRO A 218 0.61 0.96 -0.01
C PRO A 218 0.21 -0.19 0.91
N LEU A 219 -0.79 0.01 1.78
CA LEU A 219 -1.18 -1.03 2.75
C LEU A 219 -1.59 -2.35 2.07
N LEU A 220 -2.24 -2.28 0.91
CA LEU A 220 -2.61 -3.46 0.11
C LEU A 220 -1.40 -4.16 -0.55
N ALA A 221 -0.20 -3.59 -0.41
CA ALA A 221 1.06 -4.17 -0.86
C ALA A 221 1.90 -4.75 0.29
N HIS A 222 1.36 -4.79 1.52
CA HIS A 222 2.05 -5.38 2.68
C HIS A 222 1.81 -6.89 2.71
N ALA A 223 2.86 -7.70 2.58
CA ALA A 223 2.83 -9.15 2.76
C ALA A 223 2.87 -9.60 4.24
#